data_AF-A0A4U7F0N3-F1
#
_entry.id   AF-A0A4U7F0N3-F1
#
_cell.length_a   1.000
_cell.length_b   1.000
_cell.length_c   1.000
_cell.angle_alpha   90.00
_cell.angle_beta   90.00
_cell.angle_gamma   90.00
#
_symmetry.space_group_name_H-M   'P 1'
#
loop_
_entity.id
_entity.type
_entity.pdbx_description
1 polymer ?
#
loop_
_entity_poly.entity_id
_entity_poly.type
_entity_poly.pdbx_seq_one_letter_code
_entity_poly.pdbx_strand_id
1 'polypeptide(L)'
;LRPEAAVTGGVGALAVFGHALDGVSTAIGTTQLGFGERTPVSRFLLELAGLPSVPVLGEGWLFLLVKLVVASGVTWLFAAYVRETPAEGYLFLGFVASLGLGPAAHNLLLFAVAG
;
A
#
# COMPACT_ATOMS: atom_id res chain seq x y z
N LEU A 1 -11.99 19.42 13.88
CA LEU A 1 -10.57 19.55 13.47
C LEU A 1 -10.40 18.75 12.18
N ARG A 2 -9.81 19.32 11.11
CA ARG A 2 -9.46 18.53 9.92
C ARG A 2 -8.11 17.83 10.18
N PRO A 3 -7.94 16.54 9.82
CA PRO A 3 -6.68 15.86 10.03
C PRO A 3 -5.58 16.54 9.20
N GLU A 4 -4.36 16.63 9.74
CA GLU A 4 -3.24 17.33 9.06
C GLU A 4 -2.95 16.76 7.68
N ALA A 5 -3.09 15.45 7.51
CA ALA A 5 -2.92 14.77 6.22
C ALA A 5 -3.87 15.30 5.12
N ALA A 6 -5.00 15.94 5.47
CA ALA A 6 -5.92 16.52 4.49
C ALA A 6 -5.26 17.60 3.61
N VAL A 7 -4.17 18.20 4.09
CA VAL A 7 -3.35 19.16 3.32
C VAL A 7 -2.74 18.53 2.07
N THR A 8 -2.43 17.23 2.11
CA THR A 8 -1.82 16.51 0.99
C THR A 8 -2.80 16.24 -0.18
N GLY A 9 -4.08 16.57 -0.02
CA GLY A 9 -5.08 16.56 -1.07
C GLY A 9 -5.19 15.22 -1.82
N GLY A 10 -5.47 15.31 -3.12
CA GLY A 10 -5.66 14.14 -3.98
C GLY A 10 -4.41 13.25 -4.11
N VAL A 11 -3.21 13.82 -4.02
CA VAL A 11 -1.96 13.04 -4.13
C VAL A 11 -1.74 12.18 -2.89
N GLY A 12 -2.01 12.71 -1.70
CA GLY A 12 -1.98 11.89 -0.48
C GLY A 12 -3.04 10.80 -0.47
N ALA A 13 -4.26 11.11 -0.93
CA ALA A 13 -5.31 10.09 -1.12
C ALA A 13 -4.88 9.00 -2.10
N LEU A 14 -4.24 9.37 -3.22
CA LEU A 14 -3.70 8.42 -4.20
C LEU A 14 -2.59 7.56 -3.60
N ALA A 15 -1.74 8.11 -2.73
CA ALA A 15 -0.71 7.35 -2.04
C ALA A 15 -1.32 6.27 -1.14
N VAL A 16 -2.27 6.63 -0.28
CA VAL A 16 -2.96 5.66 0.58
C VAL A 16 -3.71 4.61 -0.25
N PHE A 17 -4.41 5.04 -1.30
CA PHE A 17 -5.12 4.13 -2.20
C PHE A 17 -4.17 3.15 -2.89
N GLY A 18 -3.05 3.61 -3.44
CA GLY A 18 -2.09 2.76 -4.13
C GLY A 18 -1.51 1.68 -3.22
N HIS A 19 -1.17 2.04 -1.99
CA HIS A 19 -0.69 1.07 -0.98
C HIS A 19 -1.81 0.14 -0.49
N ALA A 20 -3.05 0.61 -0.39
CA ALA A 20 -4.18 -0.26 -0.07
C ALA A 20 -4.43 -1.29 -1.18
N LEU A 21 -4.42 -0.85 -2.44
CA LEU A 21 -4.63 -1.72 -3.60
C LEU A 21 -3.51 -2.76 -3.74
N ASP A 22 -2.26 -2.36 -3.50
CA ASP A 22 -1.13 -3.28 -3.40
C ASP A 22 -1.33 -4.30 -2.28
N GLY A 23 -1.60 -3.84 -1.05
CA GLY A 23 -1.81 -4.72 0.09
C GLY A 23 -2.90 -5.76 -0.14
N VAL A 24 -4.04 -5.35 -0.71
CA VAL A 24 -5.15 -6.25 -1.03
C VAL A 24 -4.77 -7.21 -2.15
N SER A 25 -4.25 -6.72 -3.27
CA SER A 25 -3.89 -7.57 -4.42
C SER A 25 -2.77 -8.55 -4.07
N THR A 26 -1.76 -8.15 -3.32
CA THR A 26 -0.69 -9.04 -2.88
C THR A 26 -1.21 -10.10 -1.90
N ALA A 27 -2.05 -9.71 -0.93
CA ALA A 27 -2.65 -10.67 0.00
C ALA A 27 -3.52 -11.70 -0.74
N ILE A 28 -4.39 -11.28 -1.65
CA ILE A 28 -5.22 -12.20 -2.45
C ILE A 28 -4.35 -13.07 -3.37
N GLY A 29 -3.40 -12.46 -4.08
CA GLY A 29 -2.53 -13.17 -5.01
C GLY A 29 -1.73 -14.29 -4.35
N THR A 30 -1.19 -14.01 -3.16
CA THR A 30 -0.40 -14.99 -2.41
C THR A 30 -1.27 -16.04 -1.70
N THR A 31 -2.37 -15.63 -1.07
CA THR A 31 -3.18 -16.55 -0.22
C THR A 31 -4.24 -17.34 -1.00
N GLN A 32 -4.72 -16.83 -2.13
CA GLN A 32 -5.81 -17.47 -2.90
C GLN A 32 -5.37 -17.98 -4.27
N LEU A 33 -4.41 -17.30 -4.91
CA LEU A 33 -3.99 -17.60 -6.29
C LEU A 33 -2.61 -18.27 -6.37
N GLY A 34 -1.93 -18.44 -5.22
CA GLY A 34 -0.65 -19.14 -5.14
C GLY A 34 0.52 -18.39 -5.78
N PHE A 35 0.40 -17.08 -5.99
CA PHE A 35 1.49 -16.26 -6.51
C PHE A 35 2.58 -16.07 -5.45
N GLY A 36 3.85 -16.06 -5.87
CA GLY A 36 4.98 -15.87 -4.96
C GLY A 36 5.37 -14.41 -4.78
N GLU A 37 5.70 -14.01 -3.56
CA GLU A 37 6.30 -12.70 -3.23
C GLU A 37 7.84 -12.80 -3.20
N ARG A 38 8.51 -11.87 -3.90
CA ARG A 38 9.98 -11.88 -4.06
C ARG A 38 10.71 -10.92 -3.11
N THR A 39 10.00 -9.93 -2.59
CA THR A 39 10.52 -8.89 -1.70
C THR A 39 10.69 -9.46 -0.29
N PRO A 40 11.91 -9.46 0.31
CA PRO A 40 12.16 -10.12 1.59
C PRO A 40 11.27 -9.64 2.74
N VAL A 41 11.09 -8.32 2.86
CA VAL A 41 10.24 -7.73 3.91
C VAL A 41 8.78 -8.09 3.72
N SER A 42 8.27 -8.01 2.49
CA SER A 42 6.89 -8.39 2.17
C SER A 42 6.64 -9.87 2.49
N ARG A 43 7.56 -10.74 2.10
CA ARG A 43 7.47 -12.18 2.39
C ARG A 43 7.43 -12.45 3.88
N PHE A 44 8.30 -11.81 4.66
CA PHE A 44 8.29 -11.94 6.12
C PHE A 44 6.93 -11.57 6.72
N LEU A 45 6.29 -10.49 6.23
CA LEU A 45 4.97 -10.07 6.71
C LEU A 45 3.86 -11.05 6.30
N LEU A 46 3.95 -11.64 5.11
CA LEU A 46 2.97 -12.59 4.57
C LEU A 46 3.09 -13.99 5.19
N GLU A 47 4.29 -14.41 5.57
CA GLU A 47 4.60 -15.74 6.11
C GLU A 47 4.70 -15.75 7.65
N LEU A 48 4.27 -14.67 8.31
CA LEU A 48 4.35 -14.58 9.76
C LEU A 48 3.43 -15.63 10.41
N ALA A 49 4.05 -16.67 10.97
CA ALA A 49 3.34 -17.79 11.55
C ALA A 49 2.45 -17.38 12.75
N GLY A 50 1.29 -18.04 12.87
CA GLY A 50 0.38 -17.89 14.00
C GLY A 50 -0.64 -16.74 13.87
N LEU A 51 -0.67 -16.05 12.72
CA LEU A 51 -1.75 -15.11 12.43
C LEU A 51 -3.04 -15.86 12.06
N PRO A 52 -4.20 -15.45 12.60
CA PRO A 52 -5.47 -15.98 12.13
C PRO A 52 -5.74 -15.49 10.70
N SER A 53 -6.30 -16.37 9.87
CA SER A 53 -6.82 -15.96 8.57
C SER A 53 -8.10 -15.14 8.74
N VAL A 54 -8.28 -14.13 7.89
CA VAL A 54 -9.51 -13.33 7.83
C VAL A 54 -10.21 -13.54 6.49
N PRO A 55 -11.55 -13.37 6.41
CA PRO A 55 -12.27 -13.48 5.14
C PRO A 55 -11.64 -12.60 4.05
N VAL A 56 -11.55 -13.14 2.83
CA VAL A 56 -10.97 -12.50 1.63
C VAL A 56 -9.45 -12.31 1.66
N LEU A 57 -8.84 -11.88 2.75
CA LEU A 57 -7.39 -11.59 2.76
C LEU A 57 -6.52 -12.75 3.25
N GLY A 58 -7.13 -13.82 3.79
CA GLY A 58 -6.38 -14.95 4.34
C GLY A 58 -5.45 -14.51 5.46
N GLU A 59 -4.25 -15.10 5.51
CA GLU A 59 -3.20 -14.73 6.48
C GLU A 59 -2.44 -13.44 6.07
N GLY A 60 -2.60 -12.97 4.83
CA GLY A 60 -1.90 -11.81 4.28
C GLY A 60 -2.40 -10.45 4.76
N TRP A 61 -3.38 -10.38 5.67
CA TRP A 61 -3.96 -9.11 6.13
C TRP A 61 -2.97 -8.21 6.87
N LEU A 62 -1.95 -8.79 7.53
CA LEU A 62 -0.91 -8.01 8.21
C LEU A 62 -0.13 -7.15 7.21
N PHE A 63 0.15 -7.68 6.03
CA PHE A 63 0.83 -6.94 4.96
C PHE A 63 0.03 -5.69 4.54
N LEU A 64 -1.29 -5.83 4.37
CA LEU A 64 -2.18 -4.70 4.11
C LEU A 64 -2.16 -3.69 5.26
N LEU A 65 -2.25 -4.16 6.52
CA LEU A 65 -2.24 -3.27 7.68
C LEU A 65 -0.94 -2.44 7.74
N VAL A 66 0.21 -3.07 7.54
CA VAL A 66 1.51 -2.37 7.52
C VAL A 66 1.53 -1.30 6.41
N LYS A 67 1.05 -1.64 5.21
CA LYS A 67 0.96 -0.68 4.11
C LYS A 67 0.09 0.52 4.43
N LEU A 68 -1.08 0.30 5.03
CA LEU A 68 -1.98 1.38 5.44
C LEU A 68 -1.33 2.28 6.50
N VAL A 69 -0.68 1.68 7.51
CA VAL A 69 0.04 2.42 8.56
C VAL A 69 1.16 3.26 7.96
N VAL A 70 1.97 2.68 7.06
CA VAL A 70 3.07 3.40 6.40
C VAL A 70 2.53 4.53 5.51
N ALA A 71 1.55 4.26 4.65
CA ALA A 71 1.02 5.28 3.75
C ALA A 71 0.31 6.42 4.50
N SER A 72 -0.48 6.11 5.52
CA SER A 72 -1.09 7.11 6.40
C SER A 72 -0.04 7.90 7.19
N GLY A 73 1.00 7.24 7.72
CA GLY A 73 2.11 7.90 8.42
C GLY A 73 2.89 8.85 7.51
N VAL A 74 3.22 8.41 6.29
CA VAL A 74 3.92 9.24 5.30
C VAL A 74 3.08 10.45 4.90
N THR A 75 1.80 10.25 4.56
CA THR A 75 0.91 11.38 4.21
C THR A 75 0.72 12.37 5.35
N TRP A 76 0.70 11.89 6.60
CA TRP A 76 0.68 12.76 7.78
C TRP A 76 1.99 13.54 7.94
N LEU A 77 3.15 12.88 7.92
CA LEU A 77 4.47 13.51 8.07
C LEU A 77 4.76 14.52 6.96
N PHE A 78 4.37 14.22 5.72
CA PHE A 78 4.59 15.10 4.58
C PHE A 78 3.60 16.27 4.51
N ALA A 79 2.59 16.32 5.38
CA ALA A 79 1.63 17.42 5.38
C ALA A 79 2.30 18.79 5.58
N ALA A 80 3.29 18.88 6.47
CA ALA A 80 4.06 20.12 6.66
C ALA A 80 4.88 20.49 5.43
N TYR A 81 5.59 19.51 4.87
CA TYR A 81 6.44 19.72 3.71
C TYR A 81 5.66 20.12 2.45
N VAL A 82 4.45 19.59 2.26
CA VAL A 82 3.52 20.03 1.20
C VAL A 82 3.06 21.48 1.41
N ARG A 83 2.92 21.97 2.65
CA ARG A 83 2.58 23.40 2.89
C ARG A 83 3.76 24.31 2.59
N GLU A 84 4.94 23.92 3.04
CA GLU A 84 6.14 24.78 3.00
C GLU A 84 6.75 24.81 1.60
N THR A 85 6.85 23.66 0.94
CA THR A 85 7.45 23.51 -0.39
C THR A 85 6.57 22.58 -1.25
N PRO A 86 5.44 23.08 -1.79
CA PRO A 86 4.40 22.24 -2.40
C PRO A 86 4.89 21.37 -3.55
N ALA A 87 5.72 21.91 -4.45
CA ALA A 87 6.19 21.17 -5.62
C ALA A 87 6.99 19.92 -5.22
N GLU A 88 7.95 20.08 -4.32
CA GLU A 88 8.75 18.96 -3.80
C GLU A 88 7.89 17.99 -3.00
N GLY A 89 7.06 18.51 -2.08
CA GLY A 89 6.19 17.67 -1.25
C GLY A 89 5.25 16.79 -2.08
N TYR A 90 4.66 17.33 -3.15
CA TYR A 90 3.82 16.56 -4.06
C TYR A 90 4.61 15.58 -4.93
N LEU A 91 5.83 15.93 -5.36
CA LEU A 91 6.70 15.00 -6.08
C LEU A 91 7.05 13.77 -5.23
N PHE A 92 7.41 13.98 -3.96
CA PHE A 92 7.69 12.87 -3.03
C PHE A 92 6.45 12.03 -2.74
N LEU A 93 5.28 12.65 -2.50
CA LEU A 93 4.05 11.89 -2.30
C LEU A 93 3.61 11.13 -3.55
N GLY A 94 3.81 11.71 -4.74
CA GLY A 94 3.58 11.04 -6.01
C GLY A 94 4.50 9.83 -6.19
N PHE A 95 5.77 9.95 -5.81
CA PHE A 95 6.70 8.81 -5.76
C PHE A 95 6.23 7.74 -4.76
N VAL A 96 5.82 8.11 -3.56
CA VAL A 96 5.28 7.15 -2.57
C VAL A 96 4.04 6.45 -3.12
N ALA A 97 3.16 7.16 -3.84
CA ALA A 97 2.01 6.56 -4.49
C ALA A 97 2.41 5.53 -5.55
N SER A 98 3.42 5.83 -6.38
CA SER A 98 3.89 4.90 -7.42
C SER A 98 4.47 3.60 -6.82
N LEU A 99 5.08 3.66 -5.63
CA LEU A 99 5.57 2.47 -4.92
C LEU A 99 4.46 1.48 -4.55
N GLY A 100 3.23 1.95 -4.33
CA GLY A 100 2.06 1.08 -4.15
C GLY A 100 1.39 0.72 -5.48
N LEU A 101 1.21 1.70 -6.37
CA LEU A 101 0.51 1.48 -7.65
C LEU A 101 1.26 0.50 -8.57
N GLY A 102 2.59 0.49 -8.57
CA GLY A 102 3.39 -0.40 -9.41
C GLY A 102 3.11 -1.89 -9.14
N PRO A 103 3.35 -2.39 -7.92
CA PRO A 103 3.02 -3.78 -7.56
C PRO A 103 1.53 -4.09 -7.68
N ALA A 104 0.66 -3.15 -7.32
CA ALA A 104 -0.79 -3.30 -7.50
C ALA A 104 -1.15 -3.57 -8.97
N ALA A 105 -0.65 -2.74 -9.90
CA ALA A 105 -0.88 -2.91 -11.32
C ALA A 105 -0.31 -4.24 -11.83
N HIS A 106 0.89 -4.63 -11.38
CA HIS A 106 1.49 -5.91 -11.71
C HIS A 106 0.60 -7.09 -11.28
N ASN A 107 0.11 -7.10 -10.05
CA ASN A 107 -0.77 -8.15 -9.54
C ASN A 107 -2.11 -8.20 -10.27
N LEU A 108 -2.72 -7.05 -10.54
CA LEU A 108 -3.99 -6.99 -11.28
C LEU A 108 -3.83 -7.48 -12.72
N LEU A 109 -2.69 -7.21 -13.36
CA LEU A 109 -2.37 -7.78 -14.67
C LEU A 109 -2.22 -9.31 -14.58
N LEU A 110 -1.55 -9.83 -13.55
CA LEU A 110 -1.48 -11.28 -13.32
C LEU A 110 -2.88 -11.88 -13.12
N PHE A 111 -3.76 -11.23 -12.36
CA PHE A 111 -5.15 -11.69 -12.17
C PHE A 111 -5.92 -11.73 -13.49
N ALA A 112 -5.72 -10.72 -14.35
CA ALA A 112 -6.43 -10.63 -15.62
C ALA A 112 -5.98 -11.67 -16.65
N VAL A 113 -4.74 -12.14 -16.60
CA VAL A 113 -4.18 -13.06 -17.62
C VAL A 113 -4.02 -14.50 -17.14
N ALA A 114 -3.93 -14.72 -15.83
CA ALA A 114 -3.75 -16.04 -15.22
C ALA A 114 -4.97 -16.52 -14.41
N GLY A 115 -5.98 -15.67 -14.24
CA GLY A 115 -7.26 -15.97 -13.58
C GLY A 115 -8.33 -16.52 -14.51
#